data_AF-A0AA36G251-F1
#
_entry.id   AF-A0AA36G251-F1
#
_cell.length_a   1.000
_cell.length_b   1.000
_cell.length_c   1.000
_cell.angle_alpha   90.00
_cell.angle_beta   90.00
_cell.angle_gamma   90.00
#
_symmetry.space_group_name_H-M   'P 1'
#
loop_
_entity.id
_entity.type
_entity.pdbx_description
1 polymer ?
#
loop_
_entity_poly.entity_id
_entity_poly.type
_entity_poly.pdbx_seq_one_letter_code
_entity_poly.pdbx_strand_id
1 'polypeptide(L)'
;MIIPPQKSHCVPLFDCLEQFFAKEELDHCEQYMCARCGERRPSTKQLFLKSTPNVLCLHLKRFRWGSHRGKLDYMVDFPLEGLDMTPYMAPNTGRGESHVYDLCSIVVHQGSGISSGHYTAYGRSGGQWWHFNDDRVKLSTPPVVLKQKAYLLFYMRRQNT
;
A
#
# COMPACT_ATOMS: atom_id res chain seq x y z
N MET A 1 -4.52 2.46 4.34
CA MET A 1 -3.07 2.59 4.57
C MET A 1 -2.58 1.23 5.00
N ILE A 2 -1.62 0.67 4.28
CA ILE A 2 -1.15 -0.69 4.51
C ILE A 2 0.06 -0.62 5.43
N ILE A 3 0.06 -1.44 6.48
CA ILE A 3 1.17 -1.53 7.42
C ILE A 3 2.02 -2.71 6.97
N PRO A 4 3.30 -2.49 6.64
CA PRO A 4 4.13 -3.63 6.31
C PRO A 4 4.52 -4.40 7.59
N PRO A 5 4.52 -5.75 7.56
CA PRO A 5 4.81 -6.57 8.73
C PRO A 5 6.22 -6.36 9.28
N GLN A 6 6.41 -6.62 10.58
CA GLN A 6 7.72 -6.59 11.24
C GLN A 6 8.46 -7.93 11.06
N LYS A 7 8.69 -8.35 9.81
CA LYS A 7 9.53 -9.50 9.48
C LYS A 7 10.49 -9.11 8.36
N SER A 8 11.75 -9.56 8.45
CA SER A 8 12.78 -9.44 7.40
C SER A 8 13.20 -8.00 7.02
N HIS A 9 14.38 -7.86 6.39
CA HIS A 9 14.84 -6.56 5.85
C HIS A 9 14.14 -6.17 4.53
N CYS A 10 13.36 -7.08 3.95
CA CYS A 10 12.58 -6.90 2.73
C CYS A 10 11.25 -7.65 2.85
N VAL A 11 10.13 -7.00 2.47
CA VAL A 11 8.77 -7.54 2.63
C VAL A 11 7.98 -7.41 1.32
N PRO A 12 7.37 -8.48 0.79
CA PRO A 12 6.48 -8.37 -0.36
C PRO A 12 5.25 -7.49 -0.08
N LEU A 13 4.82 -6.70 -1.08
CA LEU A 13 3.59 -5.92 -1.01
C LEU A 13 2.36 -6.81 -0.77
N PHE A 14 2.37 -8.03 -1.31
CA PHE A 14 1.31 -9.01 -1.12
C PHE A 14 1.13 -9.37 0.36
N ASP A 15 2.19 -9.63 1.10
CA ASP A 15 2.13 -9.88 2.56
C ASP A 15 1.50 -8.69 3.31
N CYS A 16 1.82 -7.47 2.87
CA CYS A 16 1.25 -6.26 3.45
C CYS A 16 -0.26 -6.17 3.20
N LEU A 17 -0.70 -6.49 1.97
CA LEU A 17 -2.11 -6.52 1.58
C LEU A 17 -2.86 -7.63 2.32
N GLU A 18 -2.30 -8.84 2.37
CA GLU A 18 -2.87 -9.96 3.12
C GLU A 18 -3.08 -9.59 4.59
N GLN A 19 -2.08 -8.98 5.24
CA GLN A 19 -2.23 -8.52 6.61
C GLN A 19 -3.32 -7.44 6.76
N PHE A 20 -3.43 -6.52 5.79
CA PHE A 20 -4.43 -5.46 5.84
C PHE A 20 -5.88 -5.97 5.69
N PHE A 21 -6.10 -7.03 4.92
CA PHE A 21 -7.41 -7.63 4.70
C PHE A 21 -7.68 -8.86 5.58
N ALA A 22 -6.71 -9.28 6.40
CA ALA A 22 -6.87 -10.36 7.35
C ALA A 22 -7.94 -10.01 8.40
N LYS A 23 -8.59 -11.05 8.92
CA LYS A 23 -9.45 -10.94 10.09
C LYS A 23 -8.59 -10.66 11.32
N GLU A 24 -8.85 -9.57 12.01
CA GLU A 24 -8.17 -9.15 13.23
C GLU A 24 -9.12 -9.22 14.44
N GLU A 25 -8.57 -9.50 15.62
CA GLU A 25 -9.29 -9.31 16.89
C GLU A 25 -9.14 -7.85 17.33
N LEU A 26 -10.22 -7.24 17.80
CA LEU A 26 -10.19 -5.88 18.30
C LEU A 26 -9.58 -5.86 19.70
N ASP A 27 -8.64 -4.92 19.91
CA ASP A 27 -8.03 -4.68 21.22
C ASP A 27 -9.11 -4.34 22.27
N HIS A 28 -8.79 -4.56 23.54
CA HIS A 28 -9.75 -4.37 24.64
C HIS A 28 -10.40 -2.97 24.64
N CYS A 29 -9.63 -1.92 24.31
CA CYS A 29 -10.15 -0.55 24.22
C CYS A 29 -11.04 -0.30 22.99
N GLU A 30 -10.90 -1.11 21.94
CA GLU A 30 -11.63 -1.04 20.67
C GLU A 30 -12.81 -2.02 20.58
N GLN A 31 -13.08 -2.78 21.64
CA GLN A 31 -14.16 -3.76 21.67
C GLN A 31 -15.51 -3.14 21.28
N TYR A 32 -16.19 -3.84 20.37
CA TYR A 32 -17.48 -3.43 19.84
C TYR A 32 -18.60 -3.63 20.87
N MET A 33 -19.53 -2.67 20.93
CA MET A 33 -20.72 -2.76 21.76
C MET A 33 -21.76 -3.65 21.06
N CYS A 34 -21.95 -4.86 21.58
CA CYS A 34 -22.90 -5.79 21.03
C CYS A 34 -24.34 -5.34 21.35
N ALA A 35 -25.11 -4.96 20.33
CA ALA A 35 -26.50 -4.52 20.50
C ALA A 35 -27.41 -5.59 21.15
N ARG A 36 -27.06 -6.88 21.02
CA ARG A 36 -27.80 -7.98 21.65
C ARG A 36 -27.42 -8.17 23.13
N CYS A 37 -26.15 -8.02 23.48
CA CYS A 37 -25.67 -8.23 24.84
C CYS A 37 -25.76 -6.96 25.71
N GLY A 38 -25.83 -5.78 25.09
CA GLY A 38 -25.82 -4.49 25.80
C GLY A 38 -24.45 -4.09 26.37
N GLU A 39 -23.37 -4.78 25.99
CA GLU A 39 -22.03 -4.55 26.54
C GLU A 39 -20.92 -4.73 25.49
N ARG A 40 -19.70 -4.29 25.84
CA ARG A 40 -18.50 -4.46 25.00
C ARG A 40 -18.03 -5.91 25.06
N ARG A 41 -17.73 -6.49 23.90
CA ARG A 41 -17.30 -7.90 23.78
C ARG A 41 -16.04 -8.02 22.92
N PRO A 42 -15.18 -9.01 23.21
CA PRO A 42 -14.17 -9.46 22.25
C PRO A 42 -14.85 -9.71 20.90
N SER A 43 -14.37 -9.02 19.89
CA SER A 43 -15.00 -8.95 18.58
C SER A 43 -13.91 -9.03 17.52
N THR A 44 -14.28 -9.49 16.34
CA THR A 44 -13.37 -9.55 15.20
C THR A 44 -13.81 -8.58 14.13
N LYS A 45 -12.84 -8.06 13.38
CA LYS A 45 -13.05 -7.14 12.27
C LYS A 45 -12.28 -7.67 11.06
N GLN A 46 -12.88 -7.53 9.89
CA GLN A 46 -12.22 -7.86 8.64
C GLN A 46 -12.63 -6.83 7.59
N LEU A 47 -11.68 -6.43 6.75
CA LEU A 47 -11.90 -5.49 5.67
C LEU A 47 -12.04 -6.23 4.35
N PHE A 48 -12.85 -5.68 3.46
CA PHE A 48 -13.01 -6.14 2.08
C PHE A 48 -13.21 -4.95 1.15
N LEU A 49 -12.81 -5.10 -0.11
CA LEU A 49 -13.08 -4.13 -1.16
C LEU A 49 -14.44 -4.41 -1.79
N LYS A 50 -15.34 -3.43 -1.78
CA LYS A 50 -16.62 -3.53 -2.51
C LYS A 50 -16.46 -3.27 -4.01
N SER A 51 -15.56 -2.36 -4.35
CA SER A 51 -15.21 -1.95 -5.71
C SER A 51 -13.79 -1.41 -5.68
N THR A 52 -13.07 -1.48 -6.80
CA THR A 52 -11.76 -0.85 -6.96
C THR A 52 -11.85 0.41 -7.83
N PRO A 53 -10.92 1.38 -7.73
CA PRO A 53 -10.87 2.55 -8.62
C PRO A 53 -10.15 2.27 -9.95
N ASN A 54 -10.14 3.20 -10.91
CA ASN A 54 -9.28 3.09 -12.10
C ASN A 54 -7.81 3.39 -11.79
N VAL A 55 -7.56 4.25 -10.80
CA VAL A 55 -6.24 4.54 -10.26
C VAL A 55 -6.24 4.20 -8.78
N LEU A 56 -5.49 3.17 -8.41
CA LEU A 56 -5.32 2.68 -7.05
C LEU A 56 -4.11 3.36 -6.41
N CYS A 57 -4.33 4.06 -5.29
CA CYS A 57 -3.26 4.64 -4.48
C CYS A 57 -3.04 3.79 -3.23
N LEU A 58 -1.86 3.19 -3.13
CA LEU A 58 -1.46 2.41 -1.96
C LEU A 58 -0.44 3.21 -1.14
N HIS A 59 -0.84 3.57 0.08
CA HIS A 59 0.04 4.22 1.05
C HIS A 59 0.63 3.18 1.99
N LEU A 60 1.97 3.06 1.97
CA LEU A 60 2.75 2.29 2.92
C LEU A 60 2.96 3.12 4.20
N LYS A 61 2.32 2.73 5.29
CA LYS A 61 2.34 3.44 6.58
C LYS A 61 3.69 3.27 7.27
N ARG A 62 4.72 3.93 6.75
CA ARG A 62 6.11 3.82 7.24
C ARG A 62 6.35 4.57 8.54
N PHE A 63 5.58 5.60 8.84
CA PHE A 63 5.79 6.41 10.03
C PHE A 63 4.97 5.89 11.21
N ARG A 64 5.63 5.70 12.34
CA ARG A 64 5.00 5.32 13.60
C ARG A 64 5.01 6.49 14.56
N TRP A 65 3.85 6.75 15.15
CA TRP A 65 3.68 7.70 16.24
C TRP A 65 3.42 6.91 17.53
N GLY A 66 4.12 7.24 18.61
CA GLY A 66 4.06 6.51 19.89
C GLY A 66 5.40 6.54 20.62
N SER A 67 5.59 5.62 21.56
CA SER A 67 6.78 5.52 22.42
C SER A 67 8.09 5.33 21.63
N HIS A 68 8.00 4.74 20.44
CA HIS A 68 9.09 4.62 19.47
C HIS A 68 8.72 5.40 18.21
N ARG A 69 9.09 6.69 18.17
CA ARG A 69 8.98 7.50 16.94
C ARG A 69 10.04 7.04 15.95
N GLY A 70 9.64 6.80 14.72
CA GLY A 70 10.59 6.39 13.69
C GLY A 70 9.92 6.09 12.36
N LYS A 71 10.78 5.92 11.35
CA LYS A 71 10.42 5.51 10.00
C LYS A 71 10.80 4.05 9.78
N LEU A 72 9.87 3.26 9.28
CA LEU A 72 10.10 1.91 8.79
C LEU A 72 10.88 1.99 7.47
N ASP A 73 12.19 1.73 7.56
CA ASP A 73 13.15 1.95 6.49
C ASP A 73 13.57 0.66 5.76
N TYR A 74 12.87 -0.45 6.00
CA TYR A 74 13.05 -1.68 5.22
C TYR A 74 12.40 -1.58 3.84
N MET A 75 12.86 -2.43 2.93
CA MET A 75 12.34 -2.50 1.56
C MET A 75 10.97 -3.16 1.52
N VAL A 76 10.11 -2.67 0.63
CA VAL A 76 8.86 -3.36 0.28
C VAL A 76 8.96 -3.71 -1.19
N ASP A 77 8.90 -4.99 -1.53
CA ASP A 77 8.96 -5.47 -2.91
C ASP A 77 7.58 -5.39 -3.52
N PHE A 78 7.42 -4.56 -4.55
CA PHE A 78 6.15 -4.33 -5.24
C PHE A 78 6.27 -4.68 -6.72
N PRO A 79 5.23 -5.28 -7.34
CA PRO A 79 5.26 -5.63 -8.75
C PRO A 79 5.12 -4.39 -9.64
N LEU A 80 5.83 -4.34 -10.76
CA LEU A 80 5.60 -3.32 -11.78
C LEU A 80 4.30 -3.55 -12.54
N GLU A 81 3.92 -4.80 -12.71
CA GLU A 81 2.78 -5.22 -13.53
C GLU A 81 2.06 -6.39 -12.86
N GLY A 82 0.76 -6.51 -13.09
CA GLY A 82 -0.01 -7.66 -12.64
C GLY A 82 -0.32 -7.70 -11.14
N LEU A 83 -0.46 -6.55 -10.47
CA LEU A 83 -0.98 -6.51 -9.11
C LEU A 83 -2.48 -6.90 -9.11
N ASP A 84 -2.79 -8.11 -8.66
CA ASP A 84 -4.16 -8.61 -8.60
C ASP A 84 -4.82 -8.30 -7.25
N MET A 85 -5.90 -7.51 -7.29
CA MET A 85 -6.69 -7.13 -6.11
C MET A 85 -7.94 -8.01 -5.91
N THR A 86 -8.21 -8.95 -6.84
CA THR A 86 -9.37 -9.85 -6.78
C THR A 86 -9.51 -10.61 -5.45
N PRO A 87 -8.42 -11.14 -4.83
CA PRO A 87 -8.52 -11.87 -3.57
C PRO A 87 -9.09 -11.07 -2.40
N TYR A 88 -9.03 -9.74 -2.48
CA TYR A 88 -9.44 -8.84 -1.39
C TYR A 88 -10.83 -8.24 -1.58
N MET A 89 -11.54 -8.66 -2.64
CA MET A 89 -12.90 -8.22 -2.93
C MET A 89 -13.92 -8.88 -1.99
N ALA A 90 -15.00 -8.17 -1.68
CA ALA A 90 -16.09 -8.71 -0.89
C ALA A 90 -16.80 -9.86 -1.65
N PRO A 91 -17.33 -10.87 -0.94
CA PRO A 91 -18.07 -11.95 -1.58
C PRO A 91 -19.17 -11.44 -2.50
N ASN A 92 -19.31 -12.04 -3.69
CA ASN A 92 -20.30 -11.68 -4.70
C ASN A 92 -20.18 -10.25 -5.27
N THR A 93 -19.05 -9.56 -5.07
CA THR A 93 -18.74 -8.27 -5.73
C THR A 93 -17.63 -8.44 -6.77
N GLY A 94 -17.46 -7.46 -7.67
CA GLY A 94 -16.36 -7.47 -8.65
C GLY A 94 -16.47 -8.47 -9.80
N ARG A 95 -17.61 -9.13 -9.98
CA ARG A 95 -17.80 -10.09 -11.08
C ARG A 95 -17.79 -9.36 -12.43
N GLY A 96 -16.93 -9.82 -13.35
CA GLY A 96 -16.85 -9.31 -14.72
C GLY A 96 -15.99 -8.07 -14.91
N GLU A 97 -15.38 -7.52 -13.85
CA GLU A 97 -14.41 -6.43 -13.94
C GLU A 97 -12.98 -6.94 -13.76
N SER A 98 -12.01 -6.31 -14.45
CA SER A 98 -10.59 -6.52 -14.16
C SER A 98 -10.21 -5.80 -12.86
N HIS A 99 -9.57 -6.52 -11.95
CA HIS A 99 -8.96 -5.98 -10.73
C HIS A 99 -7.43 -6.10 -10.75
N VAL A 100 -6.86 -6.22 -11.95
CA VAL A 100 -5.42 -6.30 -12.19
C VAL A 100 -4.88 -4.90 -12.50
N TYR A 101 -3.76 -4.54 -11.88
CA TYR A 101 -3.17 -3.22 -12.01
C TYR A 101 -1.69 -3.26 -12.39
N ASP A 102 -1.26 -2.22 -13.10
CA ASP A 102 0.13 -1.97 -13.46
C ASP A 102 0.61 -0.66 -12.83
N LEU A 103 1.83 -0.66 -12.30
CA LEU A 103 2.43 0.47 -11.61
C LEU A 103 2.69 1.60 -12.60
N CYS A 104 2.20 2.80 -12.28
CA CYS A 104 2.41 3.99 -13.11
C CYS A 104 3.35 5.01 -12.45
N SER A 105 3.34 5.11 -11.12
CA SER A 105 4.25 5.99 -10.40
C SER A 105 4.46 5.57 -8.94
N ILE A 106 5.55 6.06 -8.36
CA ILE A 106 5.82 5.98 -6.93
C ILE A 106 6.25 7.34 -6.40
N VAL A 107 5.91 7.60 -5.14
CA VAL A 107 6.49 8.70 -4.36
C VAL A 107 7.42 8.10 -3.33
N VAL A 108 8.63 8.64 -3.23
CA VAL A 108 9.68 8.19 -2.32
C VAL A 108 9.91 9.28 -1.28
N HIS A 109 9.96 8.89 -0.01
CA HIS A 109 10.40 9.78 1.07
C HIS A 109 11.83 9.40 1.48
N GLN A 110 12.76 10.32 1.34
CA GLN A 110 14.15 10.20 1.78
C GLN A 110 14.33 10.91 3.12
N GLY A 111 15.20 10.37 3.99
CA GLY A 111 15.40 10.86 5.34
C GLY A 111 14.74 9.96 6.40
N SER A 112 15.25 10.09 7.63
CA SER A 112 14.91 9.28 8.79
C SER A 112 13.81 9.89 9.68
N GLY A 113 13.58 11.20 9.56
CA GLY A 113 12.65 11.96 10.38
C GLY A 113 11.21 11.94 9.86
N ILE A 114 10.25 12.08 10.78
CA ILE A 114 8.85 12.40 10.47
C ILE A 114 8.68 13.89 10.14
N SER A 115 9.50 14.74 10.76
CA SER A 115 9.42 16.21 10.67
C SER A 115 10.36 16.81 9.62
N SER A 116 11.16 15.98 8.94
CA SER A 116 12.14 16.43 7.95
C SER A 116 12.48 15.27 7.03
N GLY A 117 12.51 15.55 5.74
CA GLY A 117 12.91 14.63 4.70
C GLY A 117 12.72 15.26 3.33
N HIS A 118 12.92 14.46 2.30
CA HIS A 118 12.82 14.90 0.91
C HIS A 118 11.92 13.98 0.12
N TYR A 119 11.00 14.55 -0.66
CA TYR A 119 10.08 13.78 -1.49
C TYR A 119 10.49 13.87 -2.95
N THR A 120 10.65 12.71 -3.57
CA THR A 120 10.85 12.60 -5.03
C THR A 120 9.83 11.63 -5.61
N ALA A 121 9.65 11.66 -6.93
CA ALA A 121 8.72 10.78 -7.62
C ALA A 121 9.39 10.06 -8.79
N TYR A 122 8.96 8.82 -9.04
CA TYR A 122 9.23 8.14 -10.30
C TYR A 122 7.92 7.93 -11.02
N GLY A 123 7.85 8.24 -12.31
CA GLY A 123 6.63 8.10 -13.11
C GLY A 123 6.91 7.56 -14.51
N ARG A 124 6.00 6.74 -15.02
CA ARG A 124 6.05 6.21 -16.38
C ARG A 124 5.34 7.15 -17.35
N SER A 125 6.03 7.60 -18.40
CA SER A 125 5.48 8.43 -19.48
C SER A 125 6.13 8.05 -20.80
N GLY A 126 5.33 7.90 -21.87
CA GLY A 126 5.82 7.47 -23.19
C GLY A 126 6.50 6.10 -23.19
N GLY A 127 6.09 5.20 -22.29
CA GLY A 127 6.72 3.88 -22.12
C GLY A 127 8.04 3.89 -21.34
N GLN A 128 8.55 5.06 -20.96
CA GLN A 128 9.81 5.22 -20.22
C GLN A 128 9.57 5.68 -18.78
N TRP A 129 10.49 5.33 -17.89
CA TRP A 129 10.46 5.79 -16.50
C TRP A 129 11.28 7.05 -16.34
N TRP A 130 10.77 7.99 -15.55
CA TRP A 130 11.40 9.28 -15.26
C TRP A 130 11.46 9.47 -13.76
N HIS A 131 12.57 10.01 -13.26
CA HIS A 131 12.75 10.45 -11.89
C HIS A 131 12.60 11.97 -11.84
N PHE A 132 11.65 12.42 -11.04
CA PHE A 132 11.33 13.82 -10.78
C PHE A 132 11.83 14.17 -9.39
N ASN A 133 12.85 15.02 -9.34
CA ASN A 133 13.46 15.53 -8.12
C ASN A 133 13.50 17.05 -8.21
N ASP A 134 12.44 17.69 -7.68
CA ASP A 134 12.20 19.13 -7.77
C ASP A 134 12.31 19.65 -9.21
N ASP A 135 13.28 20.53 -9.48
CA ASP A 135 13.57 21.12 -10.79
C ASP A 135 14.27 20.17 -11.76
N ARG A 136 14.67 18.96 -11.31
CA ARG A 136 15.46 18.01 -12.09
C ARG A 136 14.65 16.80 -12.50
N VAL A 137 14.53 16.61 -13.81
CA VAL A 137 13.90 15.42 -14.42
C VAL A 137 14.98 14.59 -15.12
N LYS A 138 15.07 13.29 -14.78
CA LYS A 138 16.06 12.37 -15.37
C LYS A 138 15.41 11.08 -15.82
N LEU A 139 15.90 10.49 -16.90
CA LEU A 139 15.51 9.15 -17.31
C LEU A 139 15.89 8.13 -16.22
N SER A 140 15.04 7.12 -16.03
CA SER A 140 15.24 6.05 -15.07
C SER A 140 14.89 4.69 -15.70
N THR A 141 15.13 3.62 -14.95
CA THR A 141 14.88 2.25 -15.39
C THR A 141 14.04 1.50 -14.36
N PRO A 142 13.27 0.49 -14.78
CA PRO A 142 12.47 -0.29 -13.85
C PRO A 142 13.27 -0.90 -12.68
N PRO A 143 14.49 -1.44 -12.87
CA PRO A 143 15.33 -1.91 -11.76
C PRO A 143 15.70 -0.84 -10.73
N VAL A 144 15.81 0.44 -11.14
CA VAL A 144 16.07 1.55 -10.22
C VAL A 144 14.82 1.88 -9.41
N VAL A 145 13.66 1.89 -10.05
CA VAL A 145 12.35 2.13 -9.42
C VAL A 145 12.05 1.07 -8.35
N LEU A 146 12.24 -0.21 -8.69
CA LEU A 146 12.01 -1.34 -7.78
C LEU A 146 12.90 -1.33 -6.54
N LYS A 147 14.08 -0.68 -6.61
CA LYS A 147 15.01 -0.55 -5.47
C LYS A 147 14.71 0.67 -4.58
N GLN A 148 13.63 1.41 -4.83
CA GLN A 148 13.26 2.55 -4.00
C GLN A 148 12.42 2.16 -2.78
N LYS A 149 12.61 2.90 -1.68
CA LYS A 149 11.77 2.81 -0.48
C LYS A 149 10.49 3.61 -0.69
N ALA A 150 9.60 3.09 -1.54
CA ALA A 150 8.35 3.74 -1.92
C ALA A 150 7.51 4.07 -0.68
N TYR A 151 6.93 5.26 -0.63
CA TYR A 151 6.01 5.74 0.38
C TYR A 151 4.56 5.65 -0.11
N LEU A 152 4.33 6.10 -1.36
CA LEU A 152 3.07 5.90 -2.09
C LEU A 152 3.35 5.13 -3.38
N LEU A 153 2.47 4.22 -3.72
CA LEU A 153 2.45 3.51 -5.00
C LEU A 153 1.15 3.85 -5.72
N PHE A 154 1.25 4.21 -7.00
CA PHE A 154 0.10 4.47 -7.85
C PHE A 154 0.04 3.41 -8.96
N TYR A 155 -1.11 2.78 -9.05
CA TYR A 155 -1.40 1.65 -9.90
C TYR A 155 -2.58 2.00 -10.80
N MET A 156 -2.46 1.80 -12.11
CA MET A 156 -3.57 1.96 -13.05
C MET A 156 -4.18 0.61 -13.38
N ARG A 157 -5.51 0.54 -13.39
CA ARG A 157 -6.23 -0.69 -13.75
C ARG A 157 -5.89 -1.06 -15.20
N ARG A 158 -5.51 -2.30 -15.42
CA ARG A 158 -5.30 -2.84 -16.76
C ARG A 158 -6.66 -2.91 -17.46
N GLN A 159 -6.79 -2.17 -18.55
CA GLN A 159 -7.96 -2.30 -19.42
C GLN A 159 -7.87 -3.64 -20.15
N ASN A 160 -8.98 -4.36 -20.22
CA ASN A 160 -9.07 -5.56 -21.05
C ASN A 160 -9.05 -5.10 -22.52
N THR A 161 -7.91 -5.27 -23.19
CA THR A 161 -7.83 -5.27 -24.66
C THR A 161 -8.35 -6.58 -25.21
#